data_AF-A0AAV9C1I0-F1
#
_entry.id   AF-A0AAV9C1I0-F1
#
_cell.length_a   1.000
_cell.length_b   1.000
_cell.length_c   1.000
_cell.angle_alpha   90.00
_cell.angle_beta   90.00
_cell.angle_gamma   90.00
#
_symmetry.space_group_name_H-M   'P 1'
#
loop_
_entity.id
_entity.type
_entity.pdbx_description
1 polymer ?
#
loop_
_entity_poly.entity_id
_entity_poly.type
_entity_poly.pdbx_seq_one_letter_code
_entity_poly.pdbx_strand_id
1 'polypeptide(L)' 'MRYKIKFTERVAGDIPPPFPWATSRRAVIYTLEDILALGYKTIQGEFKCKAFMATMTIDCDF' A
#
# COMPACT_ATOMS: atom_id res chain seq x y z
N MET A 1 -15.99 14.43 -9.68
CA MET A 1 -16.21 14.45 -8.21
C MET A 1 -14.86 14.37 -7.52
N ARG A 2 -14.43 15.41 -6.80
CA ARG A 2 -13.12 15.47 -6.11
C ARG A 2 -13.32 15.10 -4.64
N TYR A 3 -12.85 13.93 -4.22
CA TYR A 3 -12.79 13.58 -2.80
C TYR A 3 -11.59 14.30 -2.16
N LYS A 4 -11.84 15.02 -1.06
CA LYS A 4 -10.79 15.61 -0.21
C LYS A 4 -10.42 14.58 0.85
N ILE A 5 -9.32 13.87 0.67
CA ILE A 5 -8.76 13.00 1.71
C ILE A 5 -8.09 13.93 2.73
N LYS A 6 -8.66 14.02 3.93
CA LYS A 6 -8.02 14.70 5.06
C LYS A 6 -7.06 13.71 5.72
N PHE A 7 -5.76 13.92 5.57
CA PHE A 7 -4.77 13.17 6.33
C PHE A 7 -4.85 13.64 7.79
N THR A 8 -5.46 12.83 8.65
CA THR A 8 -5.52 13.08 10.09
C THR A 8 -4.30 12.43 10.75
N GLU A 9 -3.74 13.12 11.73
CA GLU A 9 -2.65 12.73 12.62
C GLU A 9 -2.56 11.22 12.94
N ARG A 10 -1.31 10.71 13.06
CA ARG A 10 -1.01 9.33 13.48
C ARG A 10 -1.47 9.12 14.93
N VAL A 11 -2.73 8.70 15.11
CA VAL A 11 -3.18 8.18 16.42
C VAL A 11 -2.55 6.81 16.62
N ALA A 12 -1.65 6.70 17.60
CA ALA A 12 -0.98 5.46 17.96
C ALA A 12 -1.98 4.49 18.63
N GLY A 13 -2.19 3.33 18.01
CA GLY A 13 -3.06 2.26 18.52
C GLY A 13 -3.66 1.40 17.41
N ASP A 14 -3.76 0.10 17.69
CA ASP A 14 -4.48 -0.87 16.85
C ASP A 14 -5.98 -0.54 16.84
N ILE A 15 -6.57 -0.45 15.65
CA ILE A 15 -8.02 -0.22 15.49
C ILE A 15 -8.68 -1.59 15.39
N PRO A 16 -9.83 -1.84 16.06
CA PRO A 16 -10.58 -3.07 15.82
C PRO A 16 -10.93 -3.20 14.33
N PRO A 17 -10.70 -4.38 13.72
CA PRO A 17 -10.91 -4.56 12.30
C PRO A 17 -12.40 -4.44 11.96
N PRO A 18 -12.78 -3.70 10.91
CA PRO A 18 -14.18 -3.50 10.53
C PRO A 18 -14.84 -4.77 9.98
N PHE A 19 -14.03 -5.76 9.57
CA PHE A 19 -14.48 -7.04 9.02
C PHE A 19 -13.56 -8.18 9.51
N PRO A 20 -14.03 -9.44 9.55
CA PRO A 20 -13.24 -10.57 10.06
C PRO A 20 -11.93 -10.86 9.31
N TRP A 21 -11.85 -10.45 8.04
CA TRP A 21 -10.65 -10.62 7.20
C TRP A 21 -9.72 -9.40 7.23
N ALA A 22 -10.11 -8.31 7.91
CA ALA A 22 -9.29 -7.11 8.00
C ALA A 22 -8.30 -7.22 9.17
N THR A 23 -7.13 -6.61 9.02
CA THR A 23 -6.13 -6.51 10.09
C THR A 23 -6.42 -5.31 11.00
N SER A 24 -6.01 -5.39 12.27
CA SER A 24 -6.02 -4.26 13.20
C SER A 24 -4.94 -3.22 12.91
N ARG A 25 -3.93 -3.60 12.11
CA ARG A 25 -2.81 -2.73 11.75
C ARG A 25 -3.26 -1.66 10.76
N ARG A 26 -2.94 -0.39 11.06
CA ARG A 26 -3.16 0.71 10.11
C ARG A 26 -2.18 0.59 8.95
N ALA A 27 -2.67 0.79 7.73
CA ALA A 27 -1.81 0.96 6.57
C ALA A 27 -1.01 2.28 6.72
N VAL A 28 0.27 2.24 6.40
CA VAL A 28 1.08 3.45 6.24
C VAL A 28 1.07 3.83 4.77
N ILE A 29 0.60 5.03 4.48
CA ILE A 29 0.61 5.59 3.12
C ILE A 29 1.90 6.39 3.00
N TYR A 30 2.74 6.01 2.03
CA TYR A 30 3.93 6.76 1.64
C TYR A 30 3.68 7.45 0.31
N THR A 31 4.18 8.68 0.17
CA THR A 31 4.30 9.37 -1.13
C THR A 31 5.51 8.86 -1.90
N LEU A 32 5.63 9.22 -3.17
CA LEU A 32 6.81 8.86 -3.96
C LEU A 32 8.07 9.48 -3.38
N GLU A 33 8.00 10.75 -2.95
CA GLU A 33 9.09 11.47 -2.32
C GLU A 33 9.52 10.81 -1.01
N ASP A 34 8.58 10.31 -0.19
CA ASP A 34 8.90 9.58 1.04
C ASP A 34 9.68 8.29 0.73
N ILE A 35 9.26 7.55 -0.29
CA ILE A 35 9.88 6.28 -0.71
C ILE A 35 11.30 6.53 -1.23
N LEU A 36 11.49 7.58 -2.03
CA LEU A 36 12.81 7.99 -2.53
C LEU A 36 13.73 8.49 -1.40
N ALA A 37 13.19 9.26 -0.44
CA ALA A 37 13.94 9.73 0.72
C ALA A 37 14.40 8.57 1.64
N LEU A 38 13.64 7.48 1.68
CA LEU A 38 14.02 6.23 2.34
C LEU A 38 15.05 5.41 1.54
N GLY A 39 15.43 5.86 0.34
CA GLY A 39 16.44 5.24 -0.51
C GLY A 39 15.94 4.10 -1.38
N TYR A 40 14.62 3.86 -1.42
CA TYR A 40 14.03 2.86 -2.30
C TYR A 40 13.93 3.41 -3.73
N LYS A 41 14.45 2.64 -4.69
CA LYS A 41 14.51 3.03 -6.12
C LYS A 41 13.64 2.18 -7.03
N THR A 42 13.31 0.97 -6.58
CA THR A 42 12.55 0.00 -7.35
C THR A 42 11.51 -0.63 -6.44
N ILE A 43 10.26 -0.72 -6.90
CA ILE A 43 9.22 -1.52 -6.27
C ILE A 43 8.96 -2.72 -7.18
N GLN A 44 9.11 -3.93 -6.62
CA GLN A 44 8.85 -5.18 -7.32
C GLN A 44 7.59 -5.84 -6.76
N GLY A 45 6.77 -6.40 -7.63
CA GLY A 45 5.57 -7.13 -7.22
C GLY A 45 5.29 -8.32 -8.13
N GLU A 46 4.87 -9.43 -7.53
CA GLU A 46 4.34 -10.57 -8.27
C GLU A 46 2.80 -10.52 -8.23
N PHE A 47 2.17 -10.60 -9.40
CA PHE A 47 0.73 -10.81 -9.47
C PHE A 47 0.42 -12.12 -10.17
N LYS A 48 -0.60 -12.81 -9.65
CA LYS A 48 -1.12 -14.04 -10.24
C LYS A 48 -2.44 -13.77 -10.93
N CYS A 49 -2.45 -13.86 -12.26
CA CYS A 49 -3.68 -13.81 -13.03
C CYS A 49 -4.45 -15.12 -12.82
N LYS A 50 -5.63 -15.06 -12.18
CA LYS A 50 -6.45 -16.25 -11.94
C LYS A 50 -7.01 -16.88 -13.23
N ALA A 51 -7.16 -16.10 -14.30
CA ALA A 51 -7.73 -16.58 -15.56
C ALA A 51 -6.76 -17.49 -16.34
N PHE A 52 -5.45 -17.20 -16.28
CA PHE A 52 -4.44 -17.93 -17.05
C PHE A 52 -3.40 -18.63 -16.18
N MET A 53 -3.57 -18.59 -14.86
CA MET A 53 -2.62 -19.06 -13.84
C MET A 53 -1.17 -18.55 -14.05
N ALA A 54 -1.01 -17.47 -14.78
CA ALA A 54 0.28 -16.86 -15.03
C ALA A 54 0.68 -15.99 -13.85
N THR A 55 1.95 -16.09 -13.44
CA THR A 55 2.60 -15.17 -12.53
C THR A 55 3.46 -14.21 -13.35
N MET A 56 3.35 -12.92 -13.08
CA MET A 56 4.16 -11.89 -13.73
C MET A 56 4.78 -10.99 -12.67
N THR A 57 6.04 -10.63 -12.89
CA THR A 57 6.79 -9.66 -12.10
C THR A 57 6.60 -8.27 -12.70
N ILE A 58 6.25 -7.30 -11.88
CA ILE A 58 6.23 -5.88 -12.23
C ILE A 58 7.37 -5.22 -11.50
N ASP A 59 8.26 -4.61 -12.26
CA ASP A 59 9.31 -3.74 -11.76
C ASP A 59 8.92 -2.30 -12.09
N CYS A 60 8.83 -1.46 -11.06
CA CYS A 60 8.61 -0.03 -11.21
C CYS A 60 9.84 0.72 -10.69
N ASP A 61 10.57 1.33 -11.60
CA ASP A 61 11.68 2.24 -11.29
C ASP A 61 11.17 3.69 -11.19
N PHE A 62 11.76 4.46 -10.28
CA PHE A 62 11.36 5.85 -9.95
C PHE A 62 12.49 6.86 -10.18
#